data_AF-A0A8T4M894-F1
#
_entry.id   AF-A0A8T4M894-F1
#
_cell.length_a   1.000
_cell.length_b   1.000
_cell.length_c   1.000
_cell.angle_alpha   90.00
_cell.angle_beta   90.00
_cell.angle_gamma   90.00
#
_symmetry.space_group_name_H-M   'P 1'
#
loop_
_entity.id
_entity.type
_entity.pdbx_description
1 polymer ?
#
loop_
_entity_poly.entity_id
_entity_poly.type
_entity_poly.pdbx_seq_one_letter_code
_entity_poly.pdbx_strand_id
1 'polypeptide(L)'
;MVDFETIKSEEMKFGTNNFIEIARKKAVSDEGENTFVSLSRGFFAKTGEKRYRKSIALPMDSAVIDFVASKVKEMGEGATASKKKVSEEDLE
;
A
#
# COMPACT_ATOMS: atom_id res chain seq x y z
N MET A 1 0.12 -17.56 -15.22
CA MET A 1 -0.45 -17.58 -13.85
C MET A 1 -0.01 -16.27 -13.19
N VAL A 2 -0.76 -15.68 -12.25
CA VAL A 2 -0.33 -14.41 -11.63
C VAL A 2 -0.15 -14.63 -10.13
N ASP A 3 1.10 -14.52 -9.69
CA ASP A 3 1.49 -14.64 -8.30
C ASP A 3 1.51 -13.25 -7.66
N PHE A 4 0.86 -13.13 -6.51
CA PHE A 4 0.77 -11.87 -5.76
C PHE A 4 1.62 -11.96 -4.50
N GLU A 5 2.73 -11.24 -4.48
CA GLU A 5 3.59 -11.14 -3.30
C GLU A 5 3.28 -9.84 -2.54
N THR A 6 3.13 -9.93 -1.22
CA THR A 6 3.01 -8.73 -0.37
C THR A 6 4.38 -8.36 0.17
N ILE A 7 4.91 -7.22 -0.29
CA ILE A 7 6.24 -6.72 0.10
C ILE A 7 6.18 -6.06 1.49
N LYS A 8 5.18 -5.20 1.69
CA LYS A 8 5.00 -4.45 2.94
C LYS A 8 3.51 -4.23 3.16
N SER A 9 3.06 -4.30 4.40
CA SER A 9 1.69 -3.95 4.79
C SER A 9 1.71 -3.16 6.08
N GLU A 10 0.96 -2.06 6.11
CA GLU A 10 0.73 -1.30 7.33
C GLU A 10 -0.76 -1.16 7.60
N GLU A 11 -1.13 -1.32 8.87
CA GLU A 11 -2.50 -1.25 9.34
C GLU A 11 -2.62 -0.11 10.36
N MET A 12 -3.66 0.71 10.21
CA MET A 12 -4.07 1.69 11.21
C MET A 12 -5.51 1.40 11.64
N LYS A 13 -5.72 1.34 12.95
CA LYS A 13 -7.05 1.25 13.55
C LYS A 13 -7.62 2.65 13.72
N PHE A 14 -8.91 2.83 13.46
CA PHE A 14 -9.59 4.11 13.62
C PHE A 14 -11.05 3.93 14.05
N GLY A 15 -11.59 4.95 14.73
CA GLY A 15 -12.91 4.88 15.34
C GLY A 15 -13.01 3.73 16.35
N THR A 16 -14.19 3.12 16.46
CA THR A 16 -14.43 2.06 17.47
C THR A 16 -13.82 0.73 17.07
N ASN A 17 -14.11 0.24 15.86
CA ASN A 17 -13.73 -1.10 15.40
C ASN A 17 -13.23 -1.12 13.95
N ASN A 18 -12.94 0.02 13.32
CA ASN A 18 -12.51 0.03 11.92
C ASN A 18 -10.99 -0.04 11.83
N PHE A 19 -10.51 -0.53 10.70
CA PHE A 19 -9.11 -0.43 10.33
C PHE A 19 -8.97 -0.12 8.84
N ILE A 20 -7.83 0.48 8.50
CA ILE A 20 -7.36 0.67 7.15
C ILE A 20 -6.01 -0.04 7.01
N GLU A 21 -5.86 -0.76 5.91
CA GLU A 21 -4.66 -1.50 5.55
C GLU A 21 -4.15 -0.96 4.21
N ILE A 22 -2.87 -0.63 4.19
CA ILE A 22 -2.16 -0.16 3.00
C ILE A 22 -1.03 -1.15 2.77
N ALA A 23 -1.10 -1.88 1.67
CA ALA A 23 -0.15 -2.94 1.36
C ALA A 23 0.49 -2.72 0.00
N ARG A 24 1.81 -2.78 -0.07
CA ARG A 24 2.56 -2.82 -1.32
C ARG A 24 2.63 -4.26 -1.81
N LYS A 25 2.04 -4.52 -2.97
CA LYS A 25 2.00 -5.85 -3.57
C LYS A 25 2.73 -5.84 -4.92
N LYS A 26 3.31 -6.98 -5.26
CA LYS A 26 3.94 -7.27 -6.54
C LYS A 26 3.13 -8.36 -7.22
N ALA A 27 2.59 -8.05 -8.38
CA ALA A 27 2.06 -9.06 -9.29
C ALA A 27 3.19 -9.51 -10.20
N VAL A 28 3.56 -10.79 -10.11
CA VAL A 28 4.52 -11.44 -10.99
C VAL A 28 3.72 -12.29 -11.97
N SER A 29 3.92 -12.03 -13.25
CA SER A 29 3.35 -12.80 -14.34
C SER A 29 4.44 -13.14 -15.35
N ASP A 30 4.18 -14.12 -16.21
CA ASP A 30 5.13 -14.56 -17.26
C ASP A 30 5.53 -13.41 -18.22
N GLU A 31 4.73 -12.35 -18.31
CA GLU A 31 4.90 -11.22 -19.23
C GLU A 31 5.51 -9.98 -18.56
N GLY A 32 5.62 -9.97 -17.22
CA GLY A 32 6.19 -8.86 -16.50
C GLY A 32 5.82 -8.80 -15.02
N GLU A 33 6.54 -7.92 -14.32
CA GLU A 33 6.35 -7.63 -12.90
C GLU A 33 5.71 -6.26 -12.73
N ASN A 34 4.60 -6.18 -12.00
CA ASN A 34 3.97 -4.92 -11.67
C ASN A 34 3.85 -4.74 -10.16
N THR A 35 4.31 -3.59 -9.65
CA THR A 35 4.19 -3.25 -8.23
C THR A 35 3.10 -2.22 -8.04
N PHE A 36 2.15 -2.51 -7.16
CA PHE A 36 1.01 -1.64 -6.89
C PHE A 36 0.74 -1.51 -5.40
N VAL A 37 0.09 -0.41 -5.03
CA VAL A 37 -0.38 -0.18 -3.66
C VAL A 37 -1.84 -0.62 -3.56
N SER A 38 -2.08 -1.59 -2.69
CA SER A 38 -3.39 -2.13 -2.33
C SER A 38 -3.91 -1.39 -1.10
N LEU A 39 -4.97 -0.62 -1.28
CA LEU A 39 -5.70 0.03 -0.21
C LEU A 39 -6.92 -0.82 0.17
N SER A 40 -7.07 -1.15 1.43
CA SER A 40 -8.15 -1.98 1.93
C SER A 40 -8.68 -1.43 3.24
N ARG A 41 -9.99 -1.50 3.43
CA ARG A 41 -10.65 -1.12 4.69
C ARG A 41 -11.31 -2.33 5.28
N GLY A 42 -11.32 -2.45 6.59
CA GLY A 42 -12.12 -3.45 7.28
C GLY A 42 -12.63 -2.99 8.64
N PHE A 43 -13.26 -3.93 9.33
CA PHE A 43 -13.66 -3.77 10.72
C PHE A 43 -13.45 -5.07 11.49
N PHE A 44 -13.25 -4.94 12.80
CA PHE A 44 -13.20 -6.05 13.72
C PHE A 44 -14.63 -6.43 14.13
N ALA A 45 -14.98 -7.69 13.94
CA ALA A 45 -16.22 -8.25 14.48
C ALA A 45 -16.14 -8.36 16.01
N LYS A 46 -17.27 -8.52 16.69
CA LYS A 46 -17.30 -8.75 18.16
C LYS A 46 -16.53 -10.01 18.59
N THR A 47 -16.29 -10.93 17.65
CA THR A 47 -15.48 -12.15 17.80
C THR A 47 -13.98 -11.90 17.61
N GLY A 48 -13.56 -10.69 17.26
CA GLY A 48 -12.17 -10.33 16.96
C GLY A 48 -11.73 -10.57 15.52
N GLU A 49 -12.59 -11.16 14.67
CA GLU A 49 -12.27 -11.44 13.28
C GLU A 49 -12.18 -10.16 12.43
N LYS A 50 -11.16 -10.09 11.56
CA LYS A 50 -11.02 -9.03 10.57
C LYS A 50 -11.96 -9.27 9.39
N ARG A 51 -12.87 -8.33 9.14
CA ARG A 51 -13.73 -8.33 7.95
C ARG A 51 -13.41 -7.16 7.05
N TYR A 52 -12.95 -7.46 5.84
CA TYR A 52 -12.69 -6.47 4.81
C TYR A 52 -13.99 -5.98 4.17
N ARG A 53 -14.10 -4.69 3.95
CA ARG A 53 -15.19 -4.04 3.23
C ARG A 53 -14.78 -3.82 1.77
N LYS A 54 -15.74 -3.95 0.87
CA LYS A 54 -15.56 -3.63 -0.56
C LYS A 54 -15.37 -2.14 -0.83
N SER A 55 -15.73 -1.27 0.12
CA SER A 55 -15.62 0.19 0.00
C SER A 55 -14.53 0.78 0.89
N ILE A 56 -13.79 1.76 0.36
CA ILE A 56 -12.69 2.49 1.03
C ILE A 56 -13.18 3.85 1.52
N ALA A 57 -14.36 3.91 2.15
CA ALA A 57 -14.83 5.18 2.70
C ALA A 57 -13.94 5.59 3.89
N LEU A 58 -13.34 6.78 3.84
CA LEU A 58 -12.51 7.33 4.91
C LEU A 58 -13.32 8.38 5.70
N PRO A 59 -13.18 8.45 7.03
CA PRO A 59 -13.72 9.58 7.79
C PRO A 59 -12.96 10.87 7.42
N MET A 60 -13.60 12.04 7.56
CA MET A 60 -12.92 13.35 7.52
C MET A 60 -12.15 13.61 8.83
N ASP A 61 -11.32 12.65 9.21
CA ASP A 61 -10.40 12.77 10.33
C ASP A 61 -9.01 13.02 9.74
N SER A 62 -8.38 14.13 10.13
CA SER A 62 -7.09 14.52 9.56
C SER A 62 -6.02 13.46 9.80
N ALA A 63 -6.03 12.77 10.95
CA ALA A 63 -5.03 11.73 11.22
C ALA A 63 -5.16 10.52 10.28
N VAL A 64 -6.39 10.14 9.92
CA VAL A 64 -6.63 9.03 8.98
C VAL A 64 -6.24 9.44 7.56
N ILE A 65 -6.61 10.66 7.15
CA ILE A 65 -6.26 11.17 5.82
C ILE A 65 -4.75 11.34 5.67
N ASP A 66 -4.08 11.92 6.68
CA ASP A 66 -2.63 12.11 6.69
C ASP A 66 -1.90 10.77 6.70
N PHE A 67 -2.39 9.78 7.44
CA PHE A 67 -1.82 8.43 7.43
C PHE A 67 -1.93 7.79 6.05
N VAL A 68 -3.11 7.84 5.43
CA VAL A 68 -3.32 7.26 4.10
C VAL A 68 -2.46 7.98 3.06
N ALA A 69 -2.47 9.31 3.04
CA ALA A 69 -1.68 10.10 2.11
C ALA A 69 -0.17 9.84 2.27
N SER A 70 0.33 9.85 3.51
CA SER A 70 1.75 9.63 3.81
C SER A 70 2.18 8.21 3.43
N LYS A 71 1.38 7.20 3.77
CA LYS A 71 1.72 5.80 3.51
C LYS A 71 1.55 5.42 2.05
N VAL A 72 0.54 5.93 1.36
CA VAL A 72 0.41 5.74 -0.10
C VAL A 72 1.60 6.39 -0.81
N LYS A 73 2.02 7.58 -0.37
CA LYS A 73 3.19 8.25 -0.92
C LYS A 73 4.48 7.48 -0.62
N GLU A 74 4.73 7.07 0.62
CA GLU A 74 5.88 6.26 1.02
C GLU A 74 5.95 4.94 0.24
N MET A 75 4.82 4.23 0.10
CA MET A 75 4.75 2.95 -0.62
C MET A 75 4.77 3.11 -2.14
N GLY A 76 4.31 4.24 -2.67
CA GLY A 76 4.28 4.57 -4.09
C GLY A 76 5.59 5.14 -4.64
N GLU A 77 6.31 5.95 -3.86
CA GLU A 77 7.63 6.51 -4.22
C GLU A 77 8.72 5.44 -4.34
N GLY A 78 8.47 4.24 -3.80
CA GLY A 78 9.31 3.09 -4.02
C GLY A 78 9.38 2.58 -5.48
N ALA A 79 8.65 3.17 -6.43
CA ALA A 79 8.73 2.87 -7.87
C ALA A 79 9.51 3.93 -8.68
N THR A 80 9.78 5.11 -8.13
CA THR A 80 10.42 6.24 -8.85
C THR A 80 11.85 6.55 -8.41
N ALA A 81 12.42 5.82 -7.44
CA ALA A 81 13.81 6.01 -7.00
C ALA A 81 14.87 5.12 -7.71
N SER A 82 14.49 4.31 -8.71
CA SER A 82 15.44 3.44 -9.45
C SER A 82 15.74 3.87 -10.90
N LYS A 83 15.44 5.12 -11.29
CA LYS A 83 15.83 5.66 -12.61
C LYS A 83 16.51 7.03 -12.52
N LYS A 84 17.67 7.11 -11.83
CA LYS A 84 18.78 8.02 -12.18
C LYS A 84 20.03 7.75 -11.34
N LYS A 85 20.88 6.83 -11.81
CA LYS A 85 22.34 6.92 -11.63
C LYS A 85 23.04 6.11 -12.74
N VAL A 86 22.85 6.55 -13.98
CA VAL A 86 23.90 6.38 -15.00
C VAL A 86 24.75 7.63 -14.83
N SER A 87 25.83 7.51 -14.07
CA SER A 87 26.92 8.48 -14.09
C SER A 87 27.74 8.16 -15.34
N GLU A 88 27.49 8.92 -16.40
CA GLU A 88 28.49 9.25 -17.41
C GLU A 88 29.65 9.95 -16.70
N GLU A 89 30.77 9.27 -16.48
CA GLU A 89 32.08 9.88 -16.21
C GLU A 89 33.24 8.89 -16.49
N ASP A 90 33.08 8.03 -17.51
CA ASP A 90 34.19 7.35 -18.18
C ASP A 90 34.32 7.98 -19.57
N LEU A 91 35.04 9.10 -19.67
CA LEU A 91 35.77 9.59 -20.85
C LEU A 91 36.31 11.00 -20.53
N GLU A 92 37.50 11.07 -19.95
CA GLU A 92 38.69 11.76 -20.51
C GLU A 92 39.94 11.45 -19.67
#